data_AF-A0A832U6D3-F1
#
_entry.id   AF-A0A832U6D3-F1
#
_cell.length_a   1.000
_cell.length_b   1.000
_cell.length_c   1.000
_cell.angle_alpha   90.00
_cell.angle_beta   90.00
_cell.angle_gamma   90.00
#
_symmetry.space_group_name_H-M   'P 1'
#
loop_
_entity.id
_entity.type
_entity.pdbx_description
1 polymer ?
#
loop_
_entity_poly.entity_id
_entity_poly.type
_entity_poly.pdbx_seq_one_letter_code
_entity_poly.pdbx_strand_id
1 'polypeptide(L)'
;TPDLPATDTPVQAPQAPAISPAPGLIAVAVLAIVILGIVFVVYPALTGSGILSLGGEPVATSPVPKPTISSRVEVITEEPTPVPTTEEPVTTTATPTPKPTTVLTTKPVVCPSDRIKCDNTCIDIRTDSKNCGYCGNACPSGQFCLNGNCMKSCSAGQTSCPGGCFDLQNDPDHCGTCNNDCPAGLLCKEGECRSPLTPMPVPV
;
A
#
# COMPACT_ATOMS: atom_id res chain seq x y z
N THR A 1 -12.43 94.15 -0.40
CA THR A 1 -11.09 94.51 -0.90
C THR A 1 -10.27 93.22 -0.92
N PRO A 2 -9.55 92.93 -2.01
CA PRO A 2 -9.93 91.84 -2.93
C PRO A 2 -9.16 90.51 -2.80
N ASP A 3 -9.79 89.49 -3.38
CA ASP A 3 -9.30 88.28 -4.06
C ASP A 3 -7.87 87.74 -3.88
N LEU A 4 -7.80 86.43 -3.64
CA LEU A 4 -6.97 85.48 -4.42
C LEU A 4 -7.54 84.06 -4.25
N PRO A 5 -8.15 83.44 -5.29
CA PRO A 5 -8.54 82.03 -5.23
C PRO A 5 -7.35 81.12 -5.53
N ALA A 6 -7.14 80.15 -4.64
CA ALA A 6 -6.16 79.08 -4.80
C ALA A 6 -6.62 78.11 -5.89
N THR A 7 -5.78 77.91 -6.90
CA THR A 7 -5.93 76.85 -7.90
C THR A 7 -5.38 75.54 -7.34
N ASP A 8 -6.25 74.69 -6.81
CA ASP A 8 -5.97 73.28 -6.58
C ASP A 8 -5.92 72.54 -7.93
N THR A 9 -4.72 72.13 -8.35
CA THR A 9 -4.56 71.21 -9.49
C THR A 9 -4.46 69.79 -8.93
N PRO A 10 -5.40 68.88 -9.23
CA PRO A 10 -5.34 67.51 -8.73
C PRO A 10 -4.20 66.75 -9.41
N VAL A 11 -3.27 66.23 -8.59
CA VAL A 11 -2.17 65.35 -9.02
C VAL A 11 -2.77 64.02 -9.48
N GLN A 12 -2.70 63.74 -10.77
CA GLN A 12 -3.21 62.52 -11.37
C GLN A 12 -2.28 61.34 -11.05
N ALA A 13 -2.84 60.31 -10.40
CA ALA A 13 -2.13 59.08 -10.06
C ALA A 13 -1.65 58.33 -11.32
N PRO A 14 -0.48 57.66 -11.29
CA PRO A 14 0.05 56.93 -12.43
C PRO A 14 -0.86 55.76 -12.79
N GLN A 15 -1.41 55.77 -13.99
CA GLN A 15 -2.23 54.68 -14.52
C GLN A 15 -1.34 53.51 -14.94
N ALA A 16 -1.63 52.31 -14.45
CA ALA A 16 -0.96 51.08 -14.85
C ALA A 16 -1.22 50.76 -16.34
N PRO A 17 -0.25 50.21 -17.08
CA PRO A 17 -0.42 49.92 -18.50
C PRO A 17 -1.48 48.84 -18.72
N ALA A 18 -2.47 49.14 -19.55
CA ALA A 18 -3.50 48.20 -19.97
C ALA A 18 -2.89 47.10 -20.84
N ILE A 19 -2.83 45.87 -20.31
CA ILE A 19 -2.38 44.68 -21.04
C ILE A 19 -3.53 44.23 -21.94
N SER A 20 -3.54 44.66 -23.21
CA SER A 20 -4.46 44.11 -24.21
C SER A 20 -4.05 42.67 -24.54
N PRO A 21 -4.97 41.68 -24.44
CA PRO A 21 -4.65 40.30 -24.79
C PRO A 21 -4.31 40.22 -26.28
N ALA A 22 -3.13 39.69 -26.60
CA ALA A 22 -2.72 39.48 -27.98
C ALA A 22 -3.73 38.54 -28.66
N PRO A 23 -4.18 38.83 -29.90
CA PRO A 23 -5.23 38.07 -30.59
C PRO A 23 -4.91 36.59 -30.82
N GLY A 24 -3.65 36.18 -30.65
CA GLY A 24 -3.23 34.77 -30.73
C GLY A 24 -3.55 33.93 -29.49
N LEU A 25 -3.72 34.54 -28.31
CA LEU A 25 -3.91 33.80 -27.06
C LEU A 25 -5.27 33.09 -26.99
N ILE A 26 -6.30 33.71 -27.58
CA ILE A 26 -7.65 33.14 -27.66
C ILE A 26 -7.63 31.90 -28.57
N ALA A 27 -6.95 31.97 -29.72
CA ALA A 27 -6.85 30.85 -30.64
C ALA A 27 -6.09 29.66 -30.01
N VAL A 28 -5.02 29.91 -29.27
CA VAL A 28 -4.26 28.88 -28.55
C VAL A 28 -5.09 28.26 -27.43
N ALA A 29 -5.84 29.06 -26.67
CA ALA A 29 -6.71 28.56 -25.62
C ALA A 29 -7.84 27.68 -26.17
N VAL A 30 -8.47 28.07 -27.28
CA VAL A 30 -9.51 27.28 -27.94
C VAL A 30 -8.93 25.95 -28.46
N LEU A 31 -7.76 25.97 -29.09
CA LEU A 31 -7.09 24.76 -29.56
C LEU A 31 -6.75 23.81 -28.39
N ALA A 32 -6.26 24.34 -27.28
CA ALA A 32 -5.92 23.56 -26.09
C ALA A 32 -7.16 22.89 -25.47
N ILE A 33 -8.29 23.60 -25.39
CA ILE A 33 -9.55 23.03 -24.88
C ILE A 33 -10.07 21.90 -25.78
N VAL A 34 -9.97 22.07 -27.10
CA VAL A 34 -10.37 21.04 -28.07
C VAL A 34 -9.48 19.80 -27.93
N ILE A 35 -8.16 19.97 -27.81
CA ILE A 35 -7.23 18.85 -27.61
C ILE A 35 -7.51 18.14 -26.27
N LEU A 36 -7.72 18.88 -25.19
CA LEU A 36 -8.04 18.30 -23.88
C LEU A 36 -9.35 17.52 -23.92
N GLY A 37 -10.38 18.04 -24.58
CA GLY A 37 -11.66 17.32 -24.77
C GLY A 37 -11.49 16.02 -25.56
N ILE A 38 -10.72 16.04 -26.65
CA ILE A 38 -10.42 14.84 -27.44
C ILE A 38 -9.65 13.82 -26.60
N VAL A 39 -8.64 14.24 -25.84
CA VAL A 39 -7.89 13.34 -24.95
C VAL A 39 -8.82 12.78 -23.87
N PHE A 40 -9.66 13.58 -23.22
CA PHE A 40 -10.53 13.11 -22.16
C PHE A 40 -11.67 12.19 -22.64
N VAL A 41 -12.11 12.30 -23.90
CA VAL A 41 -13.19 11.49 -24.45
C VAL A 41 -12.68 10.25 -25.18
N VAL A 42 -11.63 10.41 -25.99
CA VAL A 42 -11.13 9.34 -26.87
C VAL A 42 -10.13 8.43 -26.15
N TYR A 43 -9.29 8.96 -25.27
CA TYR A 43 -8.30 8.16 -24.54
C TYR A 43 -8.93 7.09 -23.62
N PRO A 44 -9.96 7.37 -22.79
CA PRO A 44 -10.60 6.32 -21.98
C PRO A 44 -11.36 5.29 -22.82
N ALA A 45 -11.92 5.71 -23.98
CA ALA A 45 -12.58 4.79 -24.91
C ALA A 45 -11.58 3.80 -25.56
N LEU A 46 -10.35 4.26 -25.85
CA LEU A 46 -9.29 3.39 -26.39
C LEU A 46 -8.63 2.50 -25.33
N THR A 47 -8.57 2.97 -24.08
CA THR A 47 -7.91 2.26 -22.97
C THR A 47 -8.86 1.41 -22.13
N GLY A 48 -10.15 1.35 -22.47
CA GLY A 48 -11.15 0.56 -21.74
C GLY A 48 -11.43 1.05 -20.32
N SER A 49 -10.97 2.25 -19.96
CA SER A 49 -11.15 2.85 -18.64
C SER A 49 -12.46 3.64 -18.63
N GLY A 50 -13.59 2.92 -18.60
CA GLY A 50 -14.93 3.52 -18.60
C GLY A 50 -15.21 4.29 -17.31
N ILE A 51 -15.08 5.63 -17.35
CA ILE A 51 -15.53 6.53 -16.28
C ILE A 51 -16.87 7.17 -16.62
N LEU A 52 -17.91 6.38 -16.84
CA LEU A 52 -19.31 6.85 -16.81
C LEU A 52 -20.26 5.67 -16.61
N SER A 53 -20.12 4.98 -15.49
CA SER A 53 -21.17 4.09 -14.99
C SER A 53 -22.17 4.93 -14.18
N LEU A 54 -23.14 5.53 -14.87
CA LEU A 54 -24.41 5.99 -14.27
C LEU A 54 -25.44 4.85 -14.23
N GLY A 55 -24.97 3.63 -13.94
CA GLY A 55 -25.80 2.44 -13.75
C GLY A 55 -25.52 1.87 -12.37
N GLY A 56 -26.42 2.12 -11.42
CA GLY A 56 -26.45 1.37 -10.18
C GLY A 56 -26.81 -0.08 -10.49
N GLU A 57 -25.87 -0.98 -10.29
CA GLU A 57 -26.15 -2.41 -10.24
C GLU A 57 -26.48 -2.82 -8.80
N PRO A 58 -27.48 -3.69 -8.60
CA PRO A 58 -27.88 -4.13 -7.27
C PRO A 58 -26.75 -4.95 -6.65
N VAL A 59 -26.34 -4.54 -5.44
CA VAL A 59 -25.46 -5.32 -4.57
C VAL A 59 -26.06 -6.71 -4.39
N ALA A 60 -25.46 -7.70 -5.04
CA ALA A 60 -25.69 -9.09 -4.73
C ALA A 60 -25.21 -9.32 -3.30
N THR A 61 -26.18 -9.39 -2.38
CA THR A 61 -25.98 -9.80 -1.00
C THR A 61 -25.57 -11.26 -1.01
N SER A 62 -24.26 -11.49 -1.07
CA SER A 62 -23.69 -12.82 -0.85
C SER A 62 -23.96 -13.22 0.61
N PRO A 63 -24.62 -14.37 0.86
CA PRO A 63 -24.90 -14.81 2.23
C PRO A 63 -23.58 -15.16 2.92
N VAL A 64 -23.28 -14.42 3.99
CA VAL A 64 -22.17 -14.73 4.90
C VAL A 64 -22.39 -16.14 5.49
N PRO A 65 -21.46 -17.10 5.30
CA PRO A 65 -21.56 -18.37 5.98
C PRO A 65 -21.34 -18.15 7.48
N LYS A 66 -22.37 -18.49 8.26
CA LYS A 66 -22.39 -18.52 9.72
C LYS A 66 -21.16 -19.30 10.25
N PRO A 67 -20.28 -18.71 11.08
CA PRO A 67 -19.20 -19.46 11.68
C PRO A 67 -19.81 -20.46 12.69
N THR A 68 -19.77 -21.74 12.33
CA THR A 68 -20.13 -22.82 13.24
C THR A 68 -18.93 -23.04 14.14
N ILE A 69 -19.02 -22.59 15.38
CA ILE A 69 -18.04 -22.87 16.44
C ILE A 69 -18.06 -24.38 16.67
N SER A 70 -17.10 -25.12 16.13
CA SER A 70 -16.84 -26.49 16.53
C SER A 70 -15.41 -26.89 16.22
N SER A 71 -14.51 -26.58 17.14
CA SER A 71 -13.40 -27.47 17.50
C SER A 71 -12.75 -26.93 18.76
N ARG A 72 -13.17 -27.52 19.88
CA ARG A 72 -12.41 -27.52 21.13
C ARG A 72 -11.14 -28.30 20.85
N VAL A 73 -10.05 -27.60 20.53
CA VAL A 73 -8.71 -28.19 20.57
C VAL A 73 -8.40 -28.40 22.04
N GLU A 74 -8.57 -29.63 22.52
CA GLU A 74 -8.06 -30.01 23.83
C GLU A 74 -6.54 -29.93 23.79
N VAL A 75 -5.98 -29.01 24.57
CA VAL A 75 -4.55 -28.89 24.80
C VAL A 75 -4.14 -30.09 25.65
N ILE A 76 -3.65 -31.14 24.99
CA ILE A 76 -2.97 -32.25 25.66
C ILE A 76 -1.58 -31.74 26.00
N THR A 77 -1.40 -31.26 27.23
CA THR A 77 -0.09 -31.09 27.85
C THR A 77 0.50 -32.49 28.05
N GLU A 78 1.30 -32.96 27.09
CA GLU A 78 2.20 -34.07 27.35
C GLU A 78 3.41 -33.55 28.12
N GLU A 79 3.48 -33.94 29.39
CA GLU A 79 4.63 -33.77 30.27
C GLU A 79 5.82 -34.56 29.70
N PRO A 80 6.96 -33.92 29.38
CA PRO A 80 8.10 -34.64 28.83
C PRO A 80 8.70 -35.55 29.90
N THR A 81 8.48 -36.86 29.76
CA THR A 81 9.17 -37.89 30.55
C THR A 81 10.69 -37.76 30.38
N PRO A 82 11.49 -37.83 31.45
CA PRO A 82 12.94 -37.76 31.36
C PRO A 82 13.51 -39.02 30.68
N VAL A 83 14.20 -38.81 29.57
CA VAL A 83 14.95 -39.86 28.85
C VAL A 83 16.17 -40.25 29.70
N PRO A 84 16.38 -41.53 30.03
CA PRO A 84 17.60 -41.95 30.72
C PRO A 84 18.78 -41.95 29.75
N THR A 85 19.71 -41.02 29.94
CA THR A 85 21.03 -41.03 29.30
C THR A 85 21.87 -42.13 29.93
N THR A 86 22.02 -43.26 29.22
CA THR A 86 23.04 -44.27 29.52
C THR A 86 24.21 -43.99 28.58
N GLU A 87 25.31 -43.46 29.11
CA GLU A 87 26.56 -43.30 28.40
C GLU A 87 27.27 -44.66 28.28
N GLU A 88 27.30 -45.22 27.07
CA GLU A 88 28.25 -46.30 26.73
C GLU A 88 29.50 -45.71 26.06
N PRO A 89 30.72 -46.16 26.42
CA PRO A 89 31.94 -45.71 25.79
C PRO A 89 32.13 -46.38 24.42
N VAL A 90 31.74 -45.69 23.35
CA VAL A 90 32.00 -46.16 21.98
C VAL A 90 33.47 -45.95 21.64
N THR A 91 34.20 -47.04 21.46
CA THR A 91 35.61 -47.04 21.08
C THR A 91 35.72 -46.80 19.57
N THR A 92 36.20 -45.62 19.17
CA THR A 92 36.35 -45.19 17.78
C THR A 92 37.43 -46.00 17.06
N THR A 93 37.02 -46.93 16.20
CA THR A 93 37.89 -47.53 15.18
C THR A 93 37.60 -46.87 13.84
N ALA A 94 38.56 -46.11 13.32
CA ALA A 94 38.44 -45.37 12.07
C ALA A 94 38.46 -46.33 10.86
N THR A 95 37.29 -46.49 10.22
CA THR A 95 37.17 -47.06 8.88
C THR A 95 37.10 -45.91 7.87
N PRO A 96 37.80 -45.94 6.72
CA PRO A 96 37.72 -44.89 5.72
C PRO A 96 36.35 -44.93 5.03
N THR A 97 35.46 -44.02 5.44
CA THR A 97 34.14 -43.81 4.84
C THR A 97 34.29 -43.28 3.41
N PRO A 98 33.66 -43.89 2.38
CA PRO A 98 33.59 -43.26 1.07
C PRO A 98 32.82 -41.93 1.19
N LYS A 99 33.42 -40.87 0.64
CA LYS A 99 32.86 -39.51 0.59
C LYS A 99 31.40 -39.58 0.11
N PRO A 100 30.42 -39.03 0.87
CA PRO A 100 29.04 -39.02 0.43
C PRO A 100 28.94 -38.11 -0.79
N THR A 101 28.76 -38.71 -1.97
CA THR A 101 28.31 -37.99 -3.16
C THR A 101 26.84 -37.68 -2.94
N THR A 102 26.56 -36.44 -2.54
CA THR A 102 25.20 -35.94 -2.35
C THR A 102 24.44 -36.08 -3.66
N VAL A 103 23.61 -37.11 -3.78
CA VAL A 103 22.64 -37.23 -4.86
C VAL A 103 21.63 -36.11 -4.63
N LEU A 104 21.74 -35.05 -5.43
CA LEU A 104 20.85 -33.91 -5.38
C LEU A 104 19.51 -34.32 -6.01
N THR A 105 18.71 -35.11 -5.29
CA THR A 105 17.31 -35.35 -5.62
C THR A 105 16.55 -34.05 -5.42
N THR A 106 16.60 -33.18 -6.44
CA THR A 106 15.92 -31.89 -6.44
C THR A 106 14.44 -32.12 -6.65
N LYS A 107 13.71 -32.28 -5.53
CA LYS A 107 12.27 -32.06 -5.52
C LYS A 107 12.03 -30.67 -6.15
N PRO A 108 11.26 -30.57 -7.25
CA PRO A 108 11.06 -29.28 -7.91
C PRO A 108 10.38 -28.32 -6.93
N VAL A 109 11.03 -27.18 -6.71
CA VAL A 109 10.49 -26.08 -5.91
C VAL A 109 9.34 -25.46 -6.69
N VAL A 110 8.14 -25.56 -6.15
CA VAL A 110 6.91 -24.95 -6.66
C VAL A 110 6.53 -23.85 -5.68
N CYS A 111 6.32 -22.64 -6.18
CA CYS A 111 5.98 -21.49 -5.35
C CYS A 111 4.45 -21.28 -5.32
N PRO A 112 3.92 -20.79 -4.20
CA PRO A 112 2.55 -20.30 -4.14
C PRO A 112 2.36 -19.09 -5.05
N SER A 113 1.12 -18.79 -5.41
CA SER A 113 0.77 -17.80 -6.46
C SER A 113 1.24 -16.37 -6.18
N ASP A 114 1.54 -16.04 -4.92
CA ASP A 114 2.00 -14.74 -4.45
C ASP A 114 3.54 -14.58 -4.50
N ARG A 115 4.27 -15.63 -4.87
CA ARG A 115 5.74 -15.64 -4.86
C ARG A 115 6.29 -16.15 -6.17
N ILE A 116 7.48 -15.68 -6.53
CA ILE A 116 8.21 -16.21 -7.68
C ILE A 116 9.39 -17.06 -7.23
N LYS A 117 9.76 -18.00 -8.10
CA LYS A 117 10.93 -18.85 -7.89
C LYS A 117 12.19 -18.06 -8.24
N CYS A 118 12.98 -17.75 -7.22
CA CYS A 118 14.35 -17.26 -7.36
C CYS A 118 15.30 -18.40 -7.00
N ASP A 119 15.94 -18.99 -8.00
CA ASP A 119 16.75 -20.21 -7.90
C ASP A 119 15.95 -21.38 -7.28
N ASN A 120 16.30 -21.80 -6.06
CA ASN A 120 15.63 -22.88 -5.32
C ASN A 120 14.77 -22.37 -4.16
N THR A 121 14.41 -21.08 -4.15
CA THR A 121 13.64 -20.45 -3.07
C THR A 121 12.46 -19.66 -3.63
N CYS A 122 11.36 -19.61 -2.89
CA CYS A 122 10.20 -18.79 -3.21
C CYS A 122 10.28 -17.43 -2.52
N ILE A 123 10.37 -16.37 -3.31
CA ILE A 123 10.57 -15.00 -2.83
C ILE A 123 9.37 -14.15 -3.22
N ASP A 124 8.91 -13.33 -2.27
CA ASP A 124 7.94 -12.28 -2.55
C ASP A 124 8.67 -11.05 -3.08
N ILE A 125 8.72 -10.93 -4.40
CA ILE A 125 9.34 -9.80 -5.09
C ILE A 125 8.60 -8.47 -4.91
N ARG A 126 7.43 -8.47 -4.27
CA ARG A 126 6.68 -7.23 -4.02
C ARG A 126 7.16 -6.50 -2.78
N THR A 127 7.77 -7.22 -1.84
CA THR A 127 8.13 -6.71 -0.51
C THR A 127 9.58 -6.98 -0.13
N ASP A 128 10.27 -7.94 -0.78
CA ASP A 128 11.68 -8.21 -0.53
C ASP A 128 12.58 -7.13 -1.16
N SER A 129 13.23 -6.33 -0.32
CA SER A 129 14.18 -5.30 -0.74
C SER A 129 15.42 -5.82 -1.45
N LYS A 130 15.72 -7.12 -1.41
CA LYS A 130 16.84 -7.75 -2.14
C LYS A 130 16.42 -8.28 -3.51
N ASN A 131 15.12 -8.37 -3.79
CA ASN A 131 14.56 -9.00 -4.98
C ASN A 131 13.35 -8.21 -5.51
N CYS A 132 13.42 -6.88 -5.52
CA CYS A 132 12.26 -6.04 -5.74
C CYS A 132 11.82 -6.03 -7.20
N GLY A 133 10.63 -6.54 -7.51
CA GLY A 133 10.09 -6.66 -8.87
C GLY A 133 10.64 -7.83 -9.69
N TYR A 134 11.85 -8.29 -9.41
CA TYR A 134 12.45 -9.50 -9.98
C TYR A 134 13.64 -10.01 -9.14
N CYS A 135 14.00 -11.28 -9.32
CA CYS A 135 15.10 -11.91 -8.58
C CYS A 135 16.43 -11.16 -8.77
N GLY A 136 17.12 -10.88 -7.66
CA GLY A 136 18.40 -10.18 -7.64
C GLY A 136 18.33 -8.66 -7.76
N ASN A 137 17.13 -8.06 -7.92
CA ASN A 137 16.99 -6.61 -7.95
C ASN A 137 16.99 -6.00 -6.54
N ALA A 138 18.17 -5.82 -5.97
CA ALA A 138 18.29 -5.18 -4.67
C ALA A 138 18.01 -3.68 -4.75
N CYS A 139 17.16 -3.18 -3.86
CA CYS A 139 16.91 -1.76 -3.74
C CYS A 139 18.16 -1.01 -3.25
N PRO A 140 18.40 0.21 -3.75
CA PRO A 140 19.48 1.06 -3.27
C PRO A 140 19.41 1.29 -1.76
N SER A 141 20.57 1.59 -1.15
CA SER A 141 20.66 1.85 0.30
C SER A 141 19.64 2.89 0.76
N GLY A 142 18.91 2.56 1.82
CA GLY A 142 17.87 3.43 2.39
C GLY A 142 16.54 3.39 1.64
N GLN A 143 16.35 2.48 0.70
CA GLN A 143 15.07 2.21 0.06
C GLN A 143 14.51 0.84 0.50
N PHE A 144 13.20 0.69 0.40
CA PHE A 144 12.48 -0.56 0.64
C PHE A 144 11.68 -0.97 -0.61
N CYS A 145 11.29 -2.23 -0.70
CA CYS A 145 10.45 -2.70 -1.80
C CYS A 145 8.98 -2.51 -1.46
N LEU A 146 8.25 -1.83 -2.33
CA LEU A 146 6.80 -1.71 -2.25
C LEU A 146 6.20 -2.03 -3.61
N ASN A 147 5.36 -3.06 -3.65
CA ASN A 147 4.68 -3.51 -4.87
C ASN A 147 5.64 -3.71 -6.06
N GLY A 148 6.84 -4.23 -5.78
CA GLY A 148 7.85 -4.52 -6.80
C GLY A 148 8.67 -3.30 -7.26
N ASN A 149 8.54 -2.17 -6.57
CA ASN A 149 9.30 -0.96 -6.85
C ASN A 149 10.10 -0.50 -5.62
N CYS A 150 11.33 -0.06 -5.85
CA CYS A 150 12.15 0.48 -4.78
C CYS A 150 11.70 1.91 -4.45
N MET A 151 11.39 2.13 -3.19
CA MET A 151 10.84 3.38 -2.68
C MET A 151 11.69 3.91 -1.53
N LYS A 152 11.89 5.23 -1.49
CA LYS A 152 12.63 5.90 -0.43
C LYS A 152 11.76 6.19 0.79
N SER A 153 10.47 6.41 0.57
CA SER A 153 9.50 6.74 1.61
C SER A 153 8.11 6.34 1.14
N CYS A 154 7.20 6.16 2.09
CA CYS A 154 5.79 6.02 1.78
C CYS A 154 5.18 7.32 1.25
N SER A 155 3.99 7.23 0.66
CA SER A 155 3.19 8.40 0.30
C SER A 155 2.87 9.25 1.53
N ALA A 156 2.53 10.52 1.30
CA ALA A 156 2.13 11.41 2.39
C ALA A 156 0.97 10.79 3.20
N GLY A 157 1.09 10.83 4.54
CA GLY A 157 0.11 10.24 5.46
C GLY A 157 0.27 8.74 5.72
N GLN A 158 1.16 8.04 5.02
CA GLN A 158 1.46 6.63 5.27
C GLN A 158 2.79 6.46 6.00
N THR A 159 2.86 5.41 6.82
CA THR A 159 4.07 5.01 7.55
C THR A 159 4.64 3.73 6.96
N SER A 160 5.96 3.64 6.90
CA SER A 160 6.67 2.43 6.48
C SER A 160 6.59 1.39 7.58
N CYS A 161 5.91 0.29 7.31
CA CYS A 161 5.83 -0.87 8.18
C CYS A 161 6.47 -2.10 7.51
N PRO A 162 6.79 -3.15 8.27
CA PRO A 162 7.08 -4.46 7.67
C PRO A 162 5.94 -4.86 6.73
N GLY A 163 6.25 -5.17 5.47
CA GLY A 163 5.26 -5.57 4.46
C GLY A 163 4.65 -4.44 3.63
N GLY A 164 4.88 -3.16 3.96
CA GLY A 164 4.44 -2.07 3.08
C GLY A 164 4.26 -0.70 3.72
N CYS A 165 3.42 0.12 3.09
CA CYS A 165 3.09 1.47 3.53
C CYS A 165 1.61 1.54 3.91
N PHE A 166 1.35 1.91 5.16
CA PHE A 166 -0.01 1.87 5.72
C PHE A 166 -0.36 3.19 6.41
N ASP A 167 -1.64 3.55 6.37
CA ASP A 167 -2.16 4.73 7.06
C ASP A 167 -2.50 4.37 8.50
N LEU A 168 -1.59 4.65 9.42
CA LEU A 168 -1.80 4.32 10.83
C LEU A 168 -2.99 5.05 11.46
N GLN A 169 -3.59 6.04 10.80
CA GLN A 169 -4.74 6.74 11.35
C GLN A 169 -6.08 6.09 10.99
N ASN A 170 -6.14 5.29 9.92
CA ASN A 170 -7.40 4.77 9.40
C ASN A 170 -7.33 3.28 8.98
N ASP A 171 -6.14 2.68 8.95
CA ASP A 171 -5.96 1.26 8.63
C ASP A 171 -6.27 0.39 9.86
N PRO A 172 -7.32 -0.46 9.82
CA PRO A 172 -7.67 -1.33 10.93
C PRO A 172 -6.62 -2.38 11.24
N ASP A 173 -5.73 -2.75 10.31
CA ASP A 173 -4.69 -3.77 10.53
C ASP A 173 -3.38 -3.14 11.08
N HIS A 174 -3.29 -1.80 11.06
CA HIS A 174 -2.09 -1.05 11.44
C HIS A 174 -2.41 0.20 12.26
N CYS A 175 -3.39 0.13 13.15
CA CYS A 175 -3.93 1.32 13.80
C CYS A 175 -2.98 1.90 14.86
N GLY A 176 -2.57 3.16 14.70
CA GLY A 176 -1.66 3.87 15.60
C GLY A 176 -0.19 3.44 15.49
N THR A 177 0.06 2.14 15.30
CA THR A 177 1.39 1.55 15.09
C THR A 177 1.33 0.40 14.08
N CYS A 178 2.46 0.09 13.44
CA CYS A 178 2.57 -1.06 12.54
C CYS A 178 2.16 -2.37 13.23
N ASN A 179 1.42 -3.23 12.52
CA ASN A 179 0.90 -4.51 13.01
C ASN A 179 0.04 -4.42 14.29
N ASN A 180 -0.74 -3.34 14.41
CA ASN A 180 -1.73 -3.21 15.48
C ASN A 180 -3.14 -3.35 14.91
N ASP A 181 -3.57 -4.61 14.80
CA ASP A 181 -4.91 -4.95 14.33
C ASP A 181 -5.97 -4.53 15.35
N CYS A 182 -7.01 -3.85 14.90
CA CYS A 182 -8.14 -3.52 15.73
C CYS A 182 -8.96 -4.79 16.04
N PRO A 183 -9.40 -4.96 17.31
CA PRO A 183 -10.33 -6.02 17.68
C PRO A 183 -11.57 -6.06 16.78
N ALA A 184 -12.10 -7.26 16.58
CA ALA A 184 -13.25 -7.48 15.70
C ALA A 184 -14.41 -6.52 16.00
N GLY A 185 -14.88 -5.83 14.95
CA GLY A 185 -15.97 -4.86 15.05
C GLY A 185 -15.56 -3.45 15.45
N LEU A 186 -14.27 -3.17 15.67
CA LEU A 186 -13.74 -1.82 15.81
C LEU A 186 -13.17 -1.31 14.49
N LEU A 187 -13.16 0.01 14.33
CA LEU A 187 -12.54 0.72 13.22
C LEU A 187 -11.31 1.48 13.72
N CYS A 188 -10.31 1.64 12.88
CA CYS A 188 -9.22 2.57 13.17
C CYS A 188 -9.65 4.00 12.86
N LYS A 189 -9.52 4.89 13.85
CA LYS A 189 -9.74 6.31 13.66
C LYS A 189 -8.77 7.14 14.49
N GLU A 190 -8.04 8.03 13.82
CA GLU A 190 -7.04 8.91 14.44
C GLU A 190 -5.96 8.14 15.19
N GLY A 191 -5.67 6.91 14.74
CA GLY A 191 -4.68 6.03 15.36
C GLY A 191 -5.19 5.24 16.56
N GLU A 192 -6.51 5.24 16.80
CA GLU A 192 -7.13 4.49 17.88
C GLU A 192 -8.25 3.57 17.36
N CYS A 193 -8.30 2.35 17.90
CA CYS A 193 -9.40 1.44 17.64
C CYS A 193 -10.64 1.89 18.41
N ARG A 194 -11.67 2.32 17.68
CA ARG A 194 -12.92 2.83 18.23
C ARG A 194 -14.09 2.05 17.68
N SER A 195 -15.17 1.94 18.45
CA SER A 195 -16.40 1.33 17.94
C SER A 195 -16.94 2.20 16.80
N PRO A 196 -17.46 1.60 15.71
CA PRO A 196 -18.21 2.35 14.73
C PRO A 196 -19.33 3.07 15.49
N LEU A 197 -19.53 4.36 15.20
CA LEU A 197 -20.63 5.12 15.75
C LEU A 197 -21.93 4.46 15.28
N THR A 198 -22.44 3.50 16.04
CA THR A 198 -23.84 3.12 15.93
C THR A 198 -24.61 4.34 16.41
N PRO A 199 -25.55 4.88 15.62
CA PRO A 199 -26.55 5.77 16.17
C PRO A 199 -27.12 5.06 17.39
N MET A 200 -27.00 5.66 18.58
CA MET A 200 -27.69 5.14 19.75
C MET A 200 -29.16 4.98 19.34
N PRO A 201 -29.82 3.83 19.60
CA PRO A 201 -31.24 3.73 19.39
C PRO A 201 -31.89 4.87 20.18
N VAL A 202 -32.49 5.82 19.48
CA VAL A 202 -33.27 6.87 20.11
C VAL A 202 -34.36 6.15 20.90
N PRO A 203 -34.42 6.28 22.23
CA PRO A 203 -35.54 5.72 22.97
C PRO A 203 -36.81 6.41 22.43
N VAL A 204 -37.65 5.63 21.75
CA VAL A 204 -38.98 6.04 21.26
C VAL A 204 -39.91 6.21 22.45
#